data_AF-A0A9E0JKT1-F1
#
_entry.id   AF-A0A9E0JKT1-F1
#
_cell.length_a   1.000
_cell.length_b   1.000
_cell.length_c   1.000
_cell.angle_alpha   90.00
_cell.angle_beta   90.00
_cell.angle_gamma   90.00
#
_symmetry.space_group_name_H-M   'P 1'
#
loop_
_entity.id
_entity.type
_entity.pdbx_description
1 polymer ?
#
loop_
_entity_poly.entity_id
_entity_poly.type
_entity_poly.pdbx_seq_one_letter_code
_entity_poly.pdbx_strand_id
1 'polypeptide(L)'
;KILEDIREKNGFTKEYISSQKKLREELKSESGSEVVKNFYEYQLKELKNKKAKLLIEADKILEKEFEVNEKLSNSIQQEEQMEIIYELHPLREKFRELDNKLVELEEKIINLEGKIQKKWYYEIYGTAKKEELLKSYNNFFQKGE
;
A
#
# COMPACT_ATOMS: atom_id res chain seq x y z
N LYS A 1 31.18 1.69 -19.37
CA LYS A 1 30.59 1.05 -20.56
C LYS A 1 29.09 1.28 -20.60
N ILE A 2 28.29 0.59 -19.77
CA ILE A 2 26.80 0.69 -19.79
C ILE A 2 26.25 2.13 -19.83
N LEU A 3 26.73 3.04 -19.00
CA LEU A 3 26.26 4.43 -18.95
C LEU A 3 26.55 5.24 -20.23
N GLU A 4 27.72 5.06 -20.83
CA GLU A 4 28.07 5.71 -22.10
C GLU A 4 27.31 5.07 -23.27
N ASP A 5 27.16 3.74 -23.26
CA ASP A 5 26.37 3.02 -24.26
C ASP A 5 24.90 3.47 -24.23
N ILE A 6 24.32 3.69 -23.04
CA ILE A 6 22.98 4.24 -22.88
C ILE A 6 22.92 5.68 -23.37
N ARG A 7 23.90 6.52 -23.01
CA ARG A 7 23.96 7.93 -23.43
C ARG A 7 23.96 8.04 -24.96
N GLU A 8 24.82 7.27 -25.61
CA GLU A 8 24.97 7.25 -27.08
C GLU A 8 23.71 6.72 -27.77
N LYS A 9 23.15 5.60 -27.29
CA LYS A 9 21.89 5.05 -27.82
C LYS A 9 20.71 6.02 -27.77
N ASN A 10 20.66 6.87 -26.76
CA ASN A 10 19.60 7.86 -26.58
C ASN A 10 19.94 9.24 -27.15
N GLY A 11 21.09 9.41 -27.81
CA GLY A 11 21.48 10.67 -28.44
C GLY A 11 21.77 11.81 -27.46
N PHE A 12 22.08 11.51 -26.20
CA PHE A 12 22.33 12.55 -25.18
C PHE A 12 23.76 13.10 -25.25
N THR A 13 23.90 14.43 -25.19
CA THR A 13 25.21 15.09 -25.10
C THR A 13 25.80 14.95 -23.69
N LYS A 14 27.13 15.01 -23.57
CA LYS A 14 27.78 14.95 -22.26
C LYS A 14 27.43 16.18 -21.41
N GLU A 15 27.27 17.32 -22.05
CA GLU A 15 26.86 18.59 -21.47
C GLU A 15 25.46 18.47 -20.87
N TYR A 16 24.52 17.86 -21.60
CA TYR A 16 23.17 17.62 -21.10
C TYR A 16 23.19 16.74 -19.84
N ILE A 17 23.90 15.61 -19.87
CA ILE A 17 24.02 14.73 -18.68
C ILE A 17 24.63 15.47 -17.49
N SER A 18 25.64 16.30 -17.72
CA SER A 18 26.25 17.13 -16.67
C SER A 18 25.26 18.14 -16.08
N SER A 19 24.47 18.81 -16.93
CA SER A 19 23.44 19.76 -16.49
C SER A 19 22.37 19.09 -15.62
N GLN A 20 21.92 17.89 -15.99
CA GLN A 20 20.91 17.15 -15.22
C GLN A 20 21.45 16.68 -13.87
N LYS A 21 22.72 16.28 -13.80
CA LYS A 21 23.38 15.95 -12.53
C LYS A 21 23.43 17.16 -11.61
N LYS A 22 23.81 18.33 -12.14
CA LYS A 22 23.85 19.58 -11.38
C LYS A 22 22.48 19.96 -10.85
N LEU A 23 21.45 19.91 -11.70
CA LEU A 23 20.07 20.19 -11.31
C LEU A 23 19.58 19.26 -10.19
N ARG A 24 19.91 17.97 -10.26
CA ARG A 24 19.55 17.00 -9.22
C ARG A 24 20.21 17.30 -7.87
N GLU A 25 21.45 17.80 -7.87
CA GLU A 25 22.15 18.19 -6.64
C GLU A 25 21.58 19.50 -6.08
N GLU A 26 21.21 20.46 -6.94
CA GLU A 26 20.55 21.71 -6.55
C GLU A 26 19.17 21.46 -5.93
N LEU A 27 18.41 20.50 -6.48
CA LEU A 27 17.06 20.18 -6.02
C LEU A 27 17.00 19.19 -4.86
N LYS A 28 18.12 18.70 -4.31
CA LYS A 28 18.16 17.52 -3.43
C LYS A 28 16.98 17.41 -2.44
N SER A 29 16.74 18.46 -1.65
CA SER A 29 15.69 18.54 -0.62
C SER A 29 14.30 18.97 -1.11
N GLU A 30 14.22 19.52 -2.33
CA GLU A 30 12.99 20.01 -2.97
C GLU A 30 12.62 19.20 -4.22
N SER A 31 13.34 18.10 -4.44
CA SER A 31 13.18 17.30 -5.64
C SER A 31 11.90 16.51 -5.57
N GLY A 32 11.32 16.28 -6.74
CA GLY A 32 10.15 15.43 -6.86
C GLY A 32 10.40 14.00 -6.37
N SER A 33 11.65 13.54 -6.42
CA SER A 33 12.05 12.24 -5.89
C SER A 33 11.78 12.12 -4.39
N GLU A 34 12.10 13.15 -3.61
CA GLU A 34 11.87 13.15 -2.16
C GLU A 34 10.38 13.25 -1.82
N VAL A 35 9.63 14.06 -2.58
CA VAL A 35 8.18 14.18 -2.44
C VAL A 35 7.49 12.83 -2.69
N VAL A 36 7.82 12.14 -3.79
CA VAL A 36 7.18 10.86 -4.15
C VAL A 36 7.58 9.76 -3.17
N LYS A 37 8.84 9.76 -2.69
CA LYS A 37 9.27 8.83 -1.65
C LYS A 37 8.46 9.02 -0.36
N ASN A 38 8.35 10.25 0.12
CA ASN A 38 7.59 10.57 1.34
C ASN A 38 6.11 10.22 1.18
N PHE A 39 5.55 10.41 0.00
CA PHE A 39 4.19 10.01 -0.33
C PHE A 39 3.99 8.49 -0.22
N TYR A 40 4.90 7.69 -0.78
CA TYR A 40 4.83 6.23 -0.63
C TYR A 40 4.99 5.79 0.83
N GLU A 41 5.91 6.39 1.58
CA GLU A 41 6.09 6.07 3.01
C GLU A 41 4.83 6.42 3.83
N TYR A 42 4.20 7.56 3.53
CA TYR A 42 2.95 7.97 4.15
C TYR A 42 1.81 6.98 3.84
N GLN A 43 1.60 6.66 2.57
CA GLN A 43 0.59 5.68 2.15
C GLN A 43 0.82 4.31 2.81
N LEU A 44 2.07 3.87 2.91
CA LEU A 44 2.44 2.62 3.57
C LEU A 44 2.03 2.63 5.04
N LYS A 45 2.27 3.74 5.74
CA LYS A 45 1.88 3.92 7.14
C LYS A 45 0.35 3.86 7.29
N GLU A 46 -0.39 4.51 6.40
CA GLU A 46 -1.87 4.46 6.43
C GLU A 46 -2.40 3.05 6.20
N LEU A 47 -1.87 2.33 5.21
CA LEU A 47 -2.24 0.95 4.93
C LEU A 47 -1.96 0.05 6.15
N LYS A 48 -0.78 0.16 6.77
CA LYS A 48 -0.44 -0.59 7.99
C LYS A 48 -1.38 -0.29 9.15
N ASN A 49 -1.75 0.98 9.34
CA ASN A 49 -2.74 1.37 10.35
C ASN A 49 -4.12 0.76 10.08
N LYS A 50 -4.55 0.74 8.81
CA LYS A 50 -5.80 0.10 8.41
C LYS A 50 -5.76 -1.41 8.63
N LYS A 51 -4.64 -2.07 8.30
CA LYS A 51 -4.41 -3.50 8.60
C LYS A 51 -4.61 -3.79 10.08
N ALA A 52 -3.95 -3.01 10.94
CA ALA A 52 -4.01 -3.19 12.39
C ALA A 52 -5.45 -3.08 12.92
N LYS A 53 -6.24 -2.12 12.40
CA LYS A 53 -7.66 -1.98 12.77
C LYS A 53 -8.50 -3.19 12.37
N LEU A 54 -8.29 -3.71 11.15
CA LEU A 54 -9.01 -4.88 10.66
C LEU A 54 -8.64 -6.16 11.43
N LEU A 55 -7.37 -6.31 11.84
CA LEU A 55 -6.94 -7.43 12.69
C LEU A 55 -7.64 -7.41 14.05
N ILE A 56 -7.74 -6.24 14.69
CA ILE A 56 -8.49 -6.10 15.96
C ILE A 56 -9.97 -6.48 15.79
N GLU A 57 -10.57 -6.18 14.63
CA GLU A 57 -11.94 -6.56 14.34
C GLU A 57 -12.08 -8.08 14.11
N ALA A 58 -11.12 -8.67 13.39
CA ALA A 58 -11.06 -10.10 13.15
C ALA A 58 -10.91 -10.90 14.46
N ASP A 59 -10.03 -10.44 15.36
CA ASP A 59 -9.81 -11.06 16.68
C ASP A 59 -11.11 -11.11 17.49
N LYS A 60 -11.90 -10.02 17.50
CA LYS A 60 -13.20 -9.98 18.19
C LYS A 60 -14.23 -10.94 17.62
N ILE A 61 -14.17 -11.22 16.31
CA ILE A 61 -15.06 -12.20 15.68
C ILE A 61 -14.62 -13.61 16.04
N LEU A 62 -13.30 -13.87 16.05
CA LEU A 62 -12.74 -15.15 16.45
C LEU A 62 -13.03 -15.47 17.93
N GLU A 63 -12.95 -14.49 18.83
CA GLU A 63 -13.34 -14.64 20.24
C GLU A 63 -14.81 -15.08 20.36
N LYS A 64 -15.72 -14.41 19.64
CA LYS A 64 -17.14 -14.78 19.63
C LYS A 64 -17.37 -16.15 19.00
N GLU A 65 -16.69 -16.47 17.91
CA GLU A 65 -16.80 -17.78 17.27
C GLU A 65 -16.33 -18.87 18.23
N PHE A 66 -15.26 -18.63 19.00
CA PHE A 66 -14.78 -19.54 20.03
C PHE A 66 -15.83 -19.77 21.12
N GLU A 67 -16.41 -18.70 21.69
CA GLU A 67 -17.47 -18.82 22.70
C GLU A 67 -18.68 -19.62 22.20
N VAL A 68 -19.09 -19.41 20.95
CA VAL A 68 -20.22 -20.13 20.35
C VAL A 68 -19.85 -21.59 20.05
N ASN A 69 -18.61 -21.88 19.63
CA ASN A 69 -18.13 -23.26 19.47
C ASN A 69 -18.03 -24.01 20.81
N GLU A 70 -17.67 -23.34 21.90
CA GLU A 70 -17.69 -23.97 23.23
C GLU A 70 -19.12 -24.36 23.64
N LYS A 71 -20.10 -23.49 23.37
CA LYS A 71 -21.53 -23.83 23.58
C LYS A 71 -21.91 -25.07 22.75
N LEU A 72 -21.51 -25.11 21.48
CA LEU A 72 -21.79 -26.26 20.61
C LEU A 72 -21.18 -27.55 21.19
N SER A 73 -19.93 -27.51 21.64
CA SER A 73 -19.25 -28.67 22.22
C SER A 73 -19.91 -29.19 23.50
N ASN A 74 -20.59 -28.32 24.25
CA ASN A 74 -21.27 -28.66 25.49
C ASN A 74 -22.75 -29.05 25.28
N SER A 75 -23.32 -28.78 24.11
CA SER A 75 -24.71 -29.10 23.79
C SER A 75 -24.91 -30.60 23.51
N ILE A 76 -25.94 -31.17 24.15
CA ILE A 76 -26.23 -32.61 24.08
C ILE A 76 -27.37 -32.90 23.09
N GLN A 77 -28.33 -31.97 22.99
CA GLN A 77 -29.51 -32.14 22.13
C GLN A 77 -29.24 -31.66 20.70
N GLN A 78 -29.78 -32.38 19.72
CA GLN A 78 -29.56 -32.07 18.31
C GLN A 78 -30.23 -30.75 17.92
N GLU A 79 -31.40 -30.44 18.48
CA GLU A 79 -32.09 -29.18 18.23
C GLU A 79 -31.25 -27.98 18.67
N GLU A 80 -30.68 -28.05 19.88
CA GLU A 80 -29.79 -27.03 20.44
C GLU A 80 -28.51 -26.87 19.59
N GLN A 81 -27.91 -27.98 19.14
CA GLN A 81 -26.75 -27.94 18.23
C GLN A 81 -27.07 -27.20 16.93
N MET A 82 -28.25 -27.44 16.36
CA MET A 82 -28.65 -26.79 15.10
C MET A 82 -28.83 -25.28 15.27
N GLU A 83 -29.43 -24.82 16.37
CA GLU A 83 -29.57 -23.39 16.67
C GLU A 83 -28.20 -22.71 16.79
N ILE A 84 -27.26 -23.32 17.50
CA ILE A 84 -25.89 -22.81 17.66
C ILE A 84 -25.14 -22.76 16.31
N ILE A 85 -25.33 -23.76 15.44
CA ILE A 85 -24.76 -23.76 14.08
C ILE A 85 -25.29 -22.58 13.25
N TYR A 86 -26.58 -22.25 13.36
CA TYR A 86 -27.14 -21.08 12.69
C TYR A 86 -26.53 -19.76 13.20
N GLU A 87 -26.19 -19.67 14.48
CA GLU A 87 -25.47 -18.51 15.04
C GLU A 87 -24.00 -18.42 14.57
N LEU A 88 -23.33 -19.55 14.36
CA LEU A 88 -21.95 -19.60 13.86
C LEU A 88 -21.82 -19.11 12.41
N HIS A 89 -22.80 -19.41 11.56
CA HIS A 89 -22.74 -19.07 10.13
C HIS A 89 -22.42 -17.59 9.84
N PRO A 90 -23.16 -16.61 10.39
CA PRO A 90 -22.88 -15.19 10.13
C PRO A 90 -21.55 -14.72 10.71
N LEU A 91 -21.04 -15.33 11.80
CA LEU A 91 -19.71 -15.00 12.33
C LEU A 91 -18.61 -15.42 11.35
N ARG A 92 -18.71 -16.63 10.80
CA ARG A 92 -17.78 -17.15 9.79
C ARG A 92 -17.83 -16.36 8.49
N GLU A 93 -19.01 -15.93 8.05
CA GLU A 93 -19.13 -15.05 6.89
C GLU A 93 -18.45 -13.71 7.10
N LYS A 94 -18.71 -13.04 8.24
CA LYS A 94 -18.04 -11.78 8.58
C LYS A 94 -16.52 -11.93 8.65
N PHE A 95 -16.04 -13.03 9.22
CA PHE A 95 -14.60 -13.30 9.25
C PHE A 95 -14.03 -13.48 7.85
N ARG A 96 -14.68 -14.26 6.97
CA ARG A 96 -14.25 -14.42 5.56
C ARG A 96 -14.20 -13.10 4.80
N GLU A 97 -15.18 -12.22 5.00
CA GLU A 97 -15.17 -10.89 4.39
C GLU A 97 -13.99 -10.03 4.86
N LEU A 98 -13.66 -10.09 6.15
CA LEU A 98 -12.50 -9.37 6.71
C LEU A 98 -11.18 -9.96 6.21
N ASP A 99 -11.08 -11.28 6.13
CA ASP A 99 -9.89 -11.98 5.65
C ASP A 99 -9.59 -11.59 4.19
N ASN A 100 -10.59 -11.58 3.32
CA ASN A 100 -10.43 -11.10 1.94
C ASN A 100 -9.91 -9.65 1.89
N LYS A 101 -10.46 -8.76 2.73
CA LYS A 101 -9.99 -7.36 2.82
C LYS A 101 -8.55 -7.27 3.32
N LEU A 102 -8.14 -8.14 4.24
CA LEU A 102 -6.78 -8.21 4.77
C LEU A 102 -5.80 -8.68 3.70
N VAL A 103 -6.16 -9.69 2.91
CA VAL A 103 -5.35 -10.19 1.78
C VAL A 103 -5.12 -9.09 0.75
N GLU A 104 -6.18 -8.42 0.28
CA GLU A 104 -6.05 -7.32 -0.69
C GLU A 104 -5.17 -6.17 -0.16
N LEU A 105 -5.27 -5.89 1.14
CA LEU A 105 -4.51 -4.84 1.77
C LEU A 105 -3.03 -5.23 1.91
N GLU A 106 -2.74 -6.50 2.19
CA GLU A 106 -1.38 -7.02 2.26
C GLU A 106 -0.68 -6.96 0.90
N GLU A 107 -1.37 -7.32 -0.17
CA GLU A 107 -0.84 -7.18 -1.54
C GLU A 107 -0.45 -5.73 -1.85
N LYS A 108 -1.29 -4.76 -1.43
CA LYS A 108 -1.01 -3.33 -1.61
C LYS A 108 0.21 -2.89 -0.79
N ILE A 109 0.35 -3.37 0.44
CA ILE A 109 1.52 -3.09 1.29
C ILE A 109 2.79 -3.64 0.63
N ILE A 110 2.80 -4.91 0.24
CA ILE A 110 3.96 -5.56 -0.38
C ILE A 110 4.38 -4.83 -1.67
N ASN A 111 3.42 -4.45 -2.50
CA ASN A 111 3.68 -3.70 -3.73
C ASN A 111 4.36 -2.36 -3.42
N LEU A 112 3.84 -1.62 -2.44
CA LEU A 112 4.34 -0.30 -2.07
C LEU A 112 5.74 -0.38 -1.42
N GLU A 113 5.97 -1.36 -0.55
CA GLU A 113 7.30 -1.66 0.01
C GLU A 113 8.30 -2.00 -1.10
N GLY A 114 7.88 -2.81 -2.09
CA GLY A 114 8.68 -3.11 -3.27
C GLY A 114 9.03 -1.88 -4.09
N LYS A 115 8.10 -0.92 -4.22
CA LYS A 115 8.37 0.37 -4.91
C LYS A 115 9.40 1.21 -4.16
N ILE A 116 9.26 1.31 -2.84
CA ILE A 116 10.19 2.04 -1.97
C ILE A 116 11.59 1.40 -2.04
N GLN A 117 11.68 0.07 -1.97
CA GLN A 117 12.95 -0.65 -2.01
C GLN A 117 13.69 -0.49 -3.35
N LYS A 118 12.97 -0.53 -4.47
CA LYS A 118 13.56 -0.48 -5.82
C LYS A 118 14.10 0.91 -6.20
N LYS A 119 13.86 1.95 -5.39
CA LYS A 119 14.31 3.37 -5.51
C LYS A 119 13.95 4.10 -6.81
N TRP A 120 14.16 3.48 -7.96
CA TRP A 120 13.91 4.06 -9.28
C TRP A 120 12.47 4.57 -9.44
N TYR A 121 11.49 3.95 -8.77
CA TYR A 121 10.08 4.37 -8.78
C TYR A 121 9.84 5.81 -8.30
N TYR A 122 10.78 6.39 -7.55
CA TYR A 122 10.71 7.79 -7.16
C TYR A 122 11.94 8.59 -7.63
N GLU A 123 13.11 7.96 -7.79
CA GLU A 123 14.32 8.65 -8.24
C GLU A 123 14.22 9.23 -9.66
N ILE A 124 13.33 8.71 -10.51
CA ILE A 124 13.04 9.29 -11.83
C ILE A 124 12.54 10.74 -11.77
N TYR A 125 11.99 11.15 -10.63
CA TYR A 125 11.52 12.52 -10.39
C TYR A 125 12.61 13.43 -9.80
N GLY A 126 13.87 12.99 -9.76
CA GLY A 126 14.97 13.71 -9.12
C GLY A 126 15.33 15.07 -9.73
N THR A 127 14.92 15.32 -10.98
CA THR A 127 15.10 16.62 -11.67
C THR A 127 13.80 17.43 -11.77
N ALA A 128 12.68 16.88 -11.33
CA ALA A 128 11.41 17.60 -11.27
C ALA A 128 11.35 18.44 -9.99
N LYS A 129 10.78 19.64 -10.07
CA LYS A 129 10.53 20.46 -8.89
C LYS A 129 9.28 19.97 -8.16
N LYS A 130 9.28 20.06 -6.83
CA LYS A 130 8.08 19.79 -6.00
C LYS A 130 6.83 20.51 -6.51
N GLU A 131 6.94 21.77 -6.91
CA GLU A 131 5.82 22.59 -7.39
C GLU A 131 5.22 22.06 -8.69
N GLU A 132 6.05 21.52 -9.60
CA GLU A 132 5.59 20.97 -10.88
C GLU A 132 4.82 19.67 -10.66
N LEU A 133 5.28 18.83 -9.72
CA LEU A 133 4.53 17.65 -9.30
C LEU A 133 3.19 18.04 -8.66
N LEU A 134 3.19 19.06 -7.81
CA LEU A 134 1.98 19.50 -7.09
C LEU A 134 0.95 20.09 -8.07
N LYS A 135 1.40 20.88 -9.05
CA LYS A 135 0.55 21.36 -10.17
C LYS A 135 0.00 20.19 -10.99
N SER A 136 0.84 19.22 -11.34
CA SER A 136 0.43 18.05 -12.12
C SER A 136 -0.61 17.22 -11.37
N TYR A 137 -0.40 17.02 -10.06
CA TYR A 137 -1.36 16.36 -9.17
C TYR A 137 -2.69 17.11 -9.16
N ASN A 138 -2.69 18.40 -8.84
CA ASN A 138 -3.92 19.19 -8.77
C ASN A 138 -4.69 19.20 -10.09
N ASN A 139 -4.00 19.32 -11.23
CA ASN A 139 -4.64 19.27 -12.55
C ASN A 139 -5.25 17.91 -12.86
N PHE A 140 -4.65 16.82 -12.38
CA PHE A 140 -5.16 15.46 -12.60
C PHE A 140 -6.42 15.21 -11.76
N PHE A 141 -6.44 15.69 -10.51
CA PHE A 141 -7.59 15.53 -9.61
C PHE A 141 -8.72 16.53 -9.89
N GLN A 142 -8.43 17.76 -10.34
CA GLN A 142 -9.46 18.72 -10.77
C GLN A 142 -10.17 18.33 -12.08
N LYS A 143 -9.59 17.43 -12.88
CA LYS A 143 -10.22 16.88 -14.09
C LYS A 143 -10.92 15.54 -13.85
N GLY A 144 -10.80 14.99 -12.65
CA GLY A 144 -11.37 13.70 -12.26
C GLY A 144 -12.70 13.79 -11.52
N GLU A 145 -13.24 15.02 -11.34
CA GLU A 145 -14.60 15.29 -10.83
C GLU A 145 -15.56 15.61 -11.99
#